data_AF-A0A2Z3UM57-F1
#
_entry.id   AF-A0A2Z3UM57-F1
#
_cell.length_a   1.000
_cell.length_b   1.000
_cell.length_c   1.000
_cell.angle_alpha   90.00
_cell.angle_beta   90.00
_cell.angle_gamma   90.00
#
_symmetry.space_group_name_H-M   'P 1'
#
loop_
_entity.id
_entity.type
_entity.pdbx_description
1 polymer ?
#
loop_
_entity_poly.entity_id
_entity_poly.type
_entity_poly.pdbx_seq_one_letter_code
_entity_poly.pdbx_strand_id
1 'polypeptide(L)'
;MVFRKLMAAFGAGVEVDTVLQNSNVRPGEVLRGQVNFRGGGSDYKVEGIFIDFTAVVEVESGDNEYKSTYSFLRQQVSGPFQLASGAPQSTPFEILVPWETPISAIGGHPLRGMQLGVATELALAGALDKGDRDPLFVNPLPAQDHVLGALDNMGFRFKKADLERGTLHGSQMPFFQEIEYYAGREYTRHFNELELTFIAGPHALDVILEADKRGGFMSSSHDTYNRFTVRYNDHPGQVEQSLRAGLQAMAQKRGWF
;
A
#
# COMPACT_ATOMS: atom_id res chain seq x y z
N MET A 1 -26.50 9.10 9.45
CA MET A 1 -27.56 8.20 8.93
C MET A 1 -27.22 7.84 7.49
N VAL A 2 -26.89 6.58 7.24
CA VAL A 2 -27.52 5.67 6.25
C VAL A 2 -26.80 4.35 6.42
N PHE A 3 -27.44 3.49 7.20
CA PHE A 3 -27.12 2.09 7.43
C PHE A 3 -27.43 1.35 6.12
N ARG A 4 -26.40 0.91 5.37
CA ARG A 4 -26.51 -0.16 4.35
C ARG A 4 -25.67 -1.30 4.93
N LYS A 5 -26.17 -2.23 5.75
CA LYS A 5 -27.31 -3.14 5.54
C LYS A 5 -27.34 -3.74 4.14
N LEU A 6 -26.23 -4.37 3.76
CA LEU A 6 -26.28 -5.60 2.97
C LEU A 6 -26.79 -6.70 3.91
N MET A 7 -28.10 -6.93 3.87
CA MET A 7 -28.73 -8.08 4.50
C MET A 7 -28.23 -9.35 3.84
N ALA A 8 -27.65 -10.24 4.66
CA ALA A 8 -27.91 -11.67 4.69
C ALA A 8 -28.22 -12.34 3.35
N ALA A 9 -27.21 -12.97 2.75
CA ALA A 9 -27.42 -14.19 1.99
C ALA A 9 -27.07 -15.38 2.90
N PHE A 10 -28.13 -16.03 3.40
CA PHE A 10 -28.19 -17.31 4.13
C PHE A 10 -27.73 -17.31 5.60
N GLY A 11 -28.73 -17.13 6.47
CA GLY A 11 -28.67 -17.32 7.91
C GLY A 11 -28.38 -18.77 8.32
N ALA A 12 -27.10 -19.09 8.41
CA ALA A 12 -26.53 -20.11 9.28
C ALA A 12 -25.03 -19.83 9.46
N GLY A 13 -24.63 -19.25 10.59
CA GLY A 13 -23.20 -19.13 10.94
C GLY A 13 -22.85 -17.90 11.76
N VAL A 14 -21.54 -17.73 11.99
CA VAL A 14 -20.96 -16.60 12.70
C VAL A 14 -20.95 -15.36 11.80
N GLU A 15 -21.36 -14.21 12.36
CA GLU A 15 -21.23 -12.89 11.73
C GLU A 15 -19.97 -12.18 12.24
N VAL A 16 -19.26 -11.46 11.37
CA VAL A 16 -18.04 -10.70 11.69
C VAL A 16 -18.13 -9.33 11.02
N ASP A 17 -17.81 -8.28 11.76
CA ASP A 17 -17.80 -6.88 11.33
C ASP A 17 -16.68 -6.12 12.06
N THR A 18 -15.72 -5.63 11.29
CA THR A 18 -14.55 -4.93 11.77
C THR A 18 -14.79 -3.43 11.63
N VAL A 19 -14.54 -2.70 12.72
CA VAL A 19 -14.72 -1.24 12.75
C VAL A 19 -13.39 -0.60 13.05
N LEU A 20 -12.80 0.03 12.05
CA LEU A 20 -11.60 0.85 12.19
C LEU A 20 -11.98 2.20 12.84
N GLN A 21 -11.20 2.64 13.83
CA GLN A 21 -11.39 3.97 14.42
C GLN A 21 -11.13 5.07 13.39
N ASN A 22 -10.14 4.86 12.52
CA ASN A 22 -9.84 5.70 11.38
C ASN A 22 -9.25 4.82 10.27
N SER A 23 -9.84 4.88 9.06
CA SER A 23 -9.32 4.19 7.88
C SER A 23 -8.23 4.98 7.15
N ASN A 24 -7.99 6.24 7.54
CA ASN A 24 -6.91 7.07 7.04
C ASN A 24 -5.72 6.99 8.00
N VAL A 25 -4.61 6.39 7.54
CA VAL A 25 -3.39 6.21 8.33
C VAL A 25 -2.17 6.68 7.55
N ARG A 26 -1.02 6.77 8.22
CA ARG A 26 0.30 6.88 7.62
C ARG A 26 1.18 5.69 8.04
N PRO A 27 2.22 5.35 7.25
CA PRO A 27 3.19 4.35 7.67
C PRO A 27 3.81 4.69 9.04
N GLY A 28 4.01 3.68 9.88
CA GLY A 28 4.53 3.85 11.24
C GLY A 28 3.51 4.32 12.28
N GLU A 29 2.29 4.69 11.90
CA GLU A 29 1.19 4.95 12.85
C GLU A 29 0.63 3.63 13.41
N VAL A 30 -0.19 3.74 14.45
CA VAL A 30 -0.92 2.59 15.01
C VAL A 30 -2.36 2.60 14.50
N LEU A 31 -2.73 1.60 13.72
CA LEU A 31 -4.11 1.32 13.34
C LEU A 31 -4.86 0.74 14.55
N ARG A 32 -6.01 1.33 14.86
CA ARG A 32 -6.89 0.91 15.95
C ARG A 32 -8.25 0.52 15.42
N GLY A 33 -8.82 -0.52 16.00
CA GLY A 33 -10.17 -0.95 15.66
C GLY A 33 -10.72 -1.95 16.64
N GLN A 34 -11.89 -2.48 16.29
CA GLN A 34 -12.57 -3.51 17.04
C GLN A 34 -13.22 -4.49 16.06
N VAL A 35 -12.99 -5.78 16.29
CA VAL A 35 -13.74 -6.84 15.60
C VAL A 35 -14.98 -7.12 16.41
N ASN A 36 -16.15 -6.87 15.83
CA ASN A 36 -17.46 -7.26 16.36
C ASN A 36 -17.85 -8.58 15.72
N PHE A 37 -18.35 -9.53 16.51
CA PHE A 37 -18.78 -10.81 15.98
C PHE A 37 -19.92 -11.40 16.80
N ARG A 38 -20.72 -12.25 16.16
CA ARG A 38 -21.88 -12.88 16.78
C ARG A 38 -21.96 -14.34 16.38
N GLY A 39 -22.13 -15.22 17.38
CA GLY A 39 -22.38 -16.63 17.15
C GLY A 39 -23.66 -16.87 16.35
N GLY A 40 -23.66 -17.91 15.51
CA GLY A 40 -24.84 -18.35 14.77
C GLY A 40 -25.83 -19.11 15.63
N GLY A 41 -26.51 -20.10 15.04
CA GLY A 41 -27.48 -20.97 15.76
C GLY A 41 -26.84 -22.08 16.61
N SER A 42 -25.51 -22.19 16.65
CA SER A 42 -24.77 -23.22 17.38
C SER A 42 -23.58 -22.60 18.10
N ASP A 43 -23.05 -23.33 19.08
CA ASP A 43 -21.79 -22.97 19.73
C ASP A 43 -20.61 -23.28 18.80
N TYR A 44 -19.61 -22.40 18.79
CA TYR A 44 -18.40 -22.53 17.98
C TYR A 44 -17.15 -22.45 18.85
N LYS A 45 -16.13 -23.24 18.51
CA LYS A 45 -14.78 -23.07 19.05
C LYS A 45 -14.00 -22.17 18.09
N VAL A 46 -13.64 -20.99 18.57
CA VAL A 46 -12.76 -20.05 17.85
C VAL A 46 -11.32 -20.42 18.14
N GLU A 47 -10.48 -20.54 17.12
CA GLU A 47 -9.05 -20.83 17.24
C GLU A 47 -8.22 -19.54 17.34
N GLY A 48 -8.71 -18.46 16.76
CA GLY A 48 -8.16 -17.14 16.90
C GLY A 48 -8.91 -16.11 16.07
N ILE A 49 -8.59 -14.85 16.30
CA ILE A 49 -8.97 -13.74 15.43
C ILE A 49 -7.68 -13.16 14.88
N PHE A 50 -7.61 -13.03 13.56
CA PHE A 50 -6.47 -12.50 12.83
C PHE A 50 -6.88 -11.28 12.03
N ILE A 51 -5.98 -10.32 11.94
CA ILE A 51 -6.08 -9.15 11.09
C ILE A 51 -4.94 -9.20 10.09
N ASP A 52 -5.31 -9.12 8.82
CA ASP A 52 -4.40 -9.09 7.68
C ASP A 52 -4.44 -7.70 7.03
N PHE A 53 -3.28 -7.07 6.83
CA PHE A 53 -3.17 -5.95 5.91
C PHE A 53 -3.03 -6.51 4.50
N THR A 54 -3.88 -6.04 3.60
CA THR A 54 -4.00 -6.58 2.25
C THR A 54 -3.80 -5.52 1.18
N ALA A 55 -3.25 -5.93 0.05
CA ALA A 55 -3.10 -5.09 -1.12
C ALA A 55 -3.36 -5.88 -2.40
N VAL A 56 -3.94 -5.22 -3.41
CA VAL A 56 -4.06 -5.78 -4.76
C VAL A 56 -2.80 -5.45 -5.55
N VAL A 57 -2.14 -6.49 -6.05
CA VAL A 57 -0.82 -6.46 -6.69
C VAL A 57 -0.93 -7.02 -8.11
N GLU A 58 -0.28 -6.36 -9.06
CA GLU A 58 -0.11 -6.80 -10.44
C GLU A 58 0.98 -7.88 -10.50
N VAL A 59 0.67 -8.98 -11.19
CA VAL A 59 1.50 -10.16 -11.27
C VAL A 59 1.70 -10.52 -12.73
N GLU A 60 2.93 -10.37 -13.20
CA GLU A 60 3.36 -10.90 -14.49
C GLU A 60 3.63 -12.41 -14.42
N SER A 61 3.12 -13.13 -15.42
CA SER A 61 3.33 -14.56 -15.63
C SER A 61 3.40 -14.89 -17.12
N GLY A 62 4.62 -14.90 -17.67
CA GLY A 62 4.84 -15.08 -19.11
C GLY A 62 4.35 -13.85 -19.87
N ASP A 63 3.47 -14.05 -20.85
CA ASP A 63 2.87 -12.95 -21.62
C ASP A 63 1.56 -12.41 -21.00
N ASN A 64 1.22 -12.79 -19.76
CA ASN A 64 -0.02 -12.38 -19.10
C ASN A 64 0.25 -11.60 -17.82
N GLU A 65 -0.58 -10.58 -17.59
CA GLU A 65 -0.69 -9.83 -16.34
C GLU A 65 -2.04 -10.12 -15.67
N TYR A 66 -2.04 -10.30 -14.34
CA TYR A 66 -3.26 -10.42 -13.56
C TYR A 66 -3.12 -9.79 -12.18
N LYS A 67 -4.25 -9.47 -11.55
CA LYS A 67 -4.28 -8.90 -10.20
C LYS A 67 -4.50 -9.98 -9.15
N SER A 68 -3.72 -9.95 -8.07
CA SER A 68 -3.85 -10.84 -6.94
C SER A 68 -3.86 -10.07 -5.62
N THR A 69 -4.62 -10.54 -4.63
CA THR A 69 -4.62 -9.94 -3.29
C THR A 69 -3.56 -10.60 -2.43
N TYR A 70 -2.60 -9.82 -1.93
CA TYR A 70 -1.56 -10.26 -1.01
C TYR A 70 -1.92 -9.83 0.42
N SER A 71 -1.68 -10.71 1.39
CA SER A 71 -1.51 -10.32 2.79
C SER A 71 -0.03 -10.02 3.03
N PHE A 72 0.28 -8.81 3.49
CA PHE A 72 1.66 -8.36 3.73
C PHE A 72 1.98 -8.12 5.21
N LEU A 73 0.96 -8.20 6.07
CA LEU A 73 1.12 -8.28 7.53
C LEU A 73 -0.05 -9.06 8.07
N ARG A 74 0.20 -10.07 8.91
CA ARG A 74 -0.83 -10.81 9.64
C ARG A 74 -0.56 -10.77 11.13
N GLN A 75 -1.55 -10.34 11.91
CA GLN A 75 -1.46 -10.23 13.36
C GLN A 75 -2.61 -11.00 14.02
N GLN A 76 -2.28 -11.86 14.98
CA GLN A 76 -3.29 -12.45 15.85
C GLN A 76 -3.69 -11.42 16.92
N VAL A 77 -4.98 -11.12 17.00
CA VAL A 77 -5.56 -10.15 17.95
C VAL A 77 -6.39 -10.82 19.05
N SER A 78 -6.75 -12.10 18.87
CA SER A 78 -7.32 -12.95 19.93
C SER A 78 -6.84 -14.39 19.79
N GLY A 79 -6.60 -15.04 20.95
CA GLY A 79 -6.37 -16.48 21.06
C GLY A 79 -7.66 -17.30 20.97
N PRO A 80 -7.59 -18.62 21.23
CA PRO A 80 -8.75 -19.51 21.20
C PRO A 80 -9.78 -19.23 22.31
N PHE A 81 -11.07 -19.38 22.00
CA PHE A 81 -12.16 -19.27 22.98
C PHE A 81 -13.45 -19.97 22.50
N GLN A 82 -14.42 -20.11 23.40
CA GLN A 82 -15.75 -20.61 23.05
C GLN A 82 -16.69 -19.45 22.72
N LEU A 83 -17.27 -19.46 21.53
CA LEU A 83 -18.32 -18.55 21.10
C LEU A 83 -19.68 -19.25 21.25
N ALA A 84 -20.48 -18.79 22.21
CA ALA A 84 -21.82 -19.33 22.41
C ALA A 84 -22.77 -18.89 21.29
N SER A 85 -23.77 -19.74 21.01
CA SER A 85 -24.86 -19.48 20.06
C SER A 85 -25.52 -18.11 20.32
N GLY A 86 -25.67 -17.31 19.27
CA GLY A 86 -26.29 -15.98 19.30
C GLY A 86 -25.54 -14.89 20.08
N ALA A 87 -24.45 -15.22 20.79
CA ALA A 87 -23.78 -14.29 21.69
C ALA A 87 -23.01 -13.21 20.91
N PRO A 88 -23.30 -11.92 21.14
CA PRO A 88 -22.47 -10.83 20.62
C PRO A 88 -21.19 -10.70 21.45
N GLN A 89 -20.06 -10.58 20.78
CA GLN A 89 -18.76 -10.36 21.38
C GLN A 89 -17.96 -9.35 20.56
N SER A 90 -16.92 -8.82 21.17
CA SER A 90 -16.03 -7.87 20.52
C SER A 90 -14.60 -7.98 21.04
N THR A 91 -13.62 -7.80 20.15
CA THR A 91 -12.20 -7.80 20.47
C THR A 91 -11.55 -6.53 19.92
N PRO A 92 -11.03 -5.62 20.77
CA PRO A 92 -10.26 -4.46 20.31
C PRO A 92 -8.88 -4.89 19.82
N PHE A 93 -8.28 -4.11 18.92
CA PHE A 93 -6.91 -4.32 18.48
C PHE A 93 -6.16 -3.01 18.23
N GLU A 94 -4.83 -3.10 18.35
CA GLU A 94 -3.87 -2.08 17.93
C GLU A 94 -2.76 -2.76 17.14
N ILE A 95 -2.49 -2.28 15.92
CA ILE A 95 -1.47 -2.84 15.02
C ILE A 95 -0.63 -1.70 14.48
N LEU A 96 0.70 -1.84 14.56
CA LEU A 96 1.62 -0.90 13.94
C LEU A 96 1.56 -1.06 12.42
N VAL A 97 1.26 0.03 11.71
CA VAL A 97 1.27 0.07 10.24
C VAL A 97 2.73 -0.05 9.77
N PRO A 98 3.08 -1.05 8.93
CA PRO A 98 4.45 -1.21 8.43
C PRO A 98 4.97 0.07 7.77
N TRP A 99 6.26 0.37 7.94
CA TRP A 99 6.87 1.57 7.35
C TRP A 99 6.81 1.57 5.82
N GLU A 100 6.92 0.39 5.20
CA GLU A 100 6.85 0.22 3.75
C GLU A 100 5.40 0.08 3.23
N THR A 101 4.37 0.37 4.04
CA THR A 101 2.98 0.31 3.58
C THR A 101 2.77 1.30 2.41
N PRO A 102 2.30 0.84 1.23
CA PRO A 102 2.14 1.69 0.06
C PRO A 102 1.19 2.86 0.26
N ILE A 103 1.44 3.96 -0.44
CA ILE A 103 0.54 5.12 -0.46
C ILE A 103 -0.70 4.73 -1.27
N SER A 104 -1.89 4.82 -0.68
CA SER A 104 -3.16 4.57 -1.39
C SER A 104 -4.07 5.79 -1.45
N ALA A 105 -3.70 6.89 -0.78
CA ALA A 105 -4.42 8.15 -0.83
C ALA A 105 -3.49 9.36 -0.67
N ILE A 106 -3.88 10.51 -1.20
CA ILE A 106 -3.22 11.81 -0.96
C ILE A 106 -4.29 12.80 -0.51
N GLY A 107 -4.07 13.46 0.64
CA GLY A 107 -5.05 14.40 1.20
C GLY A 107 -6.41 13.76 1.50
N GLY A 108 -6.43 12.45 1.78
CA GLY A 108 -7.67 11.67 1.97
C GLY A 108 -8.38 11.24 0.69
N HIS A 109 -7.82 11.52 -0.49
CA HIS A 109 -8.38 11.11 -1.78
C HIS A 109 -7.67 9.85 -2.31
N PRO A 110 -8.39 8.77 -2.65
CA PRO A 110 -7.78 7.54 -3.14
C PRO A 110 -6.96 7.74 -4.43
N LEU A 111 -5.79 7.12 -4.49
CA LEU A 111 -4.97 7.08 -5.70
C LEU A 111 -5.54 6.07 -6.68
N ARG A 112 -5.65 6.48 -7.96
CA ARG A 112 -6.11 5.60 -9.03
C ARG A 112 -5.12 4.44 -9.20
N GLY A 113 -5.66 3.22 -9.14
CA GLY A 113 -4.90 1.97 -9.30
C GLY A 113 -4.53 1.30 -7.98
N MET A 114 -4.63 2.02 -6.86
CA MET A 114 -4.30 1.50 -5.53
C MET A 114 -5.53 0.93 -4.82
N GLN A 115 -5.42 -0.30 -4.32
CA GLN A 115 -6.44 -0.93 -3.48
C GLN A 115 -5.79 -1.66 -2.31
N LEU A 116 -5.87 -1.03 -1.13
CA LEU A 116 -5.42 -1.58 0.15
C LEU A 116 -6.61 -1.79 1.08
N GLY A 117 -6.48 -2.73 2.01
CA GLY A 117 -7.51 -3.01 2.98
C GLY A 117 -7.02 -3.77 4.20
N VAL A 118 -7.92 -3.88 5.18
CA VAL A 118 -7.78 -4.72 6.37
C VAL A 118 -8.75 -5.87 6.19
N ALA A 119 -8.27 -7.10 6.26
CA ALA A 119 -9.10 -8.29 6.21
C ALA A 119 -9.08 -8.97 7.58
N THR A 120 -10.27 -9.32 8.07
CA THR A 120 -10.40 -10.06 9.34
C THR A 120 -10.66 -11.52 9.06
N GLU A 121 -10.04 -12.38 9.85
CA GLU A 121 -10.31 -13.81 9.87
C GLU A 121 -10.62 -14.24 11.30
N LEU A 122 -11.82 -14.75 11.51
CA LEU A 122 -12.25 -15.46 12.69
C LEU A 122 -12.17 -16.96 12.37
N ALA A 123 -11.10 -17.59 12.86
CA ALA A 123 -10.79 -18.98 12.57
C ALA A 123 -11.65 -19.93 13.41
N LEU A 124 -12.35 -20.86 12.77
CA LEU A 124 -13.34 -21.72 13.40
C LEU A 124 -12.96 -23.21 13.32
N ALA A 125 -12.82 -23.85 14.47
CA ALA A 125 -12.50 -25.27 14.51
C ALA A 125 -13.63 -26.11 13.89
N GLY A 126 -13.30 -26.86 12.83
CA GLY A 126 -14.24 -27.76 12.15
C GLY A 126 -15.36 -27.06 11.38
N ALA A 127 -15.23 -25.76 11.10
CA ALA A 127 -16.15 -24.99 10.27
C ALA A 127 -15.39 -24.07 9.30
N LEU A 128 -16.10 -23.45 8.36
CA LEU A 128 -15.51 -22.45 7.47
C LEU A 128 -15.27 -21.15 8.25
N ASP A 129 -14.05 -20.63 8.17
CA ASP A 129 -13.68 -19.35 8.76
C ASP A 129 -14.57 -18.20 8.27
N LYS A 130 -14.75 -17.20 9.12
CA LYS A 130 -15.57 -16.02 8.84
C LYS A 130 -14.74 -14.76 8.90
N GLY A 131 -15.22 -13.70 8.29
CA GLY A 131 -14.44 -12.50 8.15
C GLY A 131 -15.11 -11.45 7.30
N ASP A 132 -14.48 -10.29 7.27
CA ASP A 132 -14.86 -9.15 6.47
C ASP A 132 -13.63 -8.40 5.96
N ARG A 133 -13.85 -7.33 5.19
CA ARG A 133 -12.79 -6.51 4.60
C ARG A 133 -13.17 -5.04 4.64
N ASP A 134 -12.28 -4.22 5.16
CA ASP A 134 -12.39 -2.77 5.21
C ASP A 134 -11.34 -2.10 4.32
N PRO A 135 -11.69 -1.01 3.61
CA PRO A 135 -10.71 -0.24 2.86
C PRO A 135 -9.74 0.48 3.80
N LEU A 136 -8.46 0.54 3.40
CA LEU A 136 -7.41 1.28 4.11
C LEU A 136 -6.80 2.35 3.20
N PHE A 137 -6.85 3.60 3.66
CA PHE A 137 -6.34 4.78 2.96
C PHE A 137 -5.04 5.24 3.61
N VAL A 138 -3.93 5.01 2.93
CA VAL A 138 -2.59 5.28 3.45
C VAL A 138 -2.10 6.56 2.80
N ASN A 139 -1.95 7.60 3.63
CA ASN A 139 -1.40 8.88 3.21
C ASN A 139 0.14 8.83 3.25
N PRO A 140 0.82 9.58 2.37
CA PRO A 140 2.27 9.68 2.37
C PRO A 140 2.84 10.09 3.73
N LEU A 141 4.10 9.79 4.00
CA LEU A 141 4.89 10.43 5.06
C LEU A 141 5.23 11.88 4.66
N PRO A 142 5.50 12.79 5.61
CA PRO A 142 5.91 14.17 5.28
C PRO A 142 7.08 14.25 4.29
N ALA A 143 8.08 13.36 4.41
CA ALA A 143 9.19 13.30 3.46
C ALA A 143 8.77 12.83 2.05
N GLN A 144 7.79 11.91 1.95
CA GLN A 144 7.21 11.52 0.67
C GLN A 144 6.41 12.69 0.07
N ASP A 145 5.60 13.39 0.88
CA ASP A 145 4.87 14.60 0.47
C ASP A 145 5.81 15.66 -0.13
N HIS A 146 7.01 15.84 0.45
CA HIS A 146 8.02 16.76 -0.10
C HIS A 146 8.53 16.33 -1.49
N VAL A 147 8.78 15.04 -1.71
CA VAL A 147 9.21 14.52 -3.02
C VAL A 147 8.09 14.68 -4.05
N LEU A 148 6.87 14.28 -3.70
CA LEU A 148 5.69 14.37 -4.58
C LEU A 148 5.41 15.84 -4.96
N GLY A 149 5.39 16.75 -3.98
CA GLY A 149 5.19 18.17 -4.23
C GLY A 149 6.32 18.83 -5.04
N ALA A 150 7.57 18.35 -4.89
CA ALA A 150 8.68 18.82 -5.70
C ALA A 150 8.54 18.40 -7.18
N LEU A 151 8.09 17.16 -7.45
CA LEU A 151 7.78 16.71 -8.81
C LEU A 151 6.66 17.55 -9.44
N ASP A 152 5.58 17.83 -8.70
CA ASP A 152 4.49 18.70 -9.15
C ASP A 152 5.00 20.11 -9.50
N ASN A 153 5.86 20.70 -8.65
CA ASN A 153 6.47 22.01 -8.90
C ASN A 153 7.40 22.01 -10.12
N MET A 154 8.04 20.88 -10.44
CA MET A 154 8.83 20.68 -11.66
C MET A 154 7.97 20.38 -12.90
N GLY A 155 6.65 20.32 -12.74
CA GLY A 155 5.69 20.14 -13.82
C GLY A 155 5.52 18.70 -14.28
N PHE A 156 5.99 17.72 -13.49
CA PHE A 156 5.60 16.32 -13.68
C PHE A 156 4.10 16.18 -13.41
N ARG A 157 3.44 15.26 -14.09
CA ARG A 157 2.00 15.06 -13.94
C ARG A 157 1.72 13.60 -13.63
N PHE A 158 1.07 13.36 -12.50
CA PHE A 158 0.63 12.03 -12.09
C PHE A 158 -0.14 11.31 -13.20
N LYS A 159 0.23 10.06 -13.46
CA LYS A 159 -0.38 9.19 -14.48
C LYS A 159 -1.22 8.09 -13.82
N LYS A 160 -0.59 7.24 -13.01
CA LYS A 160 -1.22 6.19 -12.20
C LYS A 160 -0.28 5.76 -11.06
N ALA A 161 -0.79 4.92 -10.16
CA ALA A 161 0.04 4.15 -9.24
C ALA A 161 -0.52 2.73 -9.12
N ASP A 162 0.36 1.77 -8.97
CA ASP A 162 0.09 0.34 -8.85
C ASP A 162 1.13 -0.33 -7.95
N LEU A 163 0.91 -1.62 -7.70
CA LEU A 163 1.81 -2.46 -6.94
C LEU A 163 2.30 -3.59 -7.83
N GLU A 164 3.59 -3.66 -8.04
CA GLU A 164 4.21 -4.69 -8.86
C GLU A 164 4.78 -5.80 -7.99
N ARG A 165 4.54 -7.05 -8.39
CA ARG A 165 5.09 -8.21 -7.67
C ARG A 165 6.60 -8.25 -7.82
N GLY A 166 7.31 -8.21 -6.69
CA GLY A 166 8.76 -8.28 -6.64
C GLY A 166 9.29 -7.69 -5.34
N THR A 167 10.54 -8.00 -5.00
CA THR A 167 11.18 -7.44 -3.81
C THR A 167 12.39 -6.63 -4.23
N LEU A 168 12.35 -5.33 -3.96
CA LEU A 168 13.46 -4.43 -4.23
C LEU A 168 14.60 -4.64 -3.24
N HIS A 169 15.83 -4.33 -3.65
CA HIS A 169 16.98 -4.39 -2.77
C HIS A 169 16.83 -3.41 -1.59
N GLY A 170 16.78 -3.93 -0.37
CA GLY A 170 16.59 -3.16 0.87
C GLY A 170 15.13 -3.08 1.34
N SER A 171 14.18 -3.61 0.56
CA SER A 171 12.77 -3.75 0.95
C SER A 171 12.52 -5.10 1.62
N GLN A 172 11.53 -5.15 2.51
CA GLN A 172 11.02 -6.40 3.09
C GLN A 172 9.68 -6.84 2.46
N MET A 173 9.13 -6.05 1.53
CA MET A 173 7.83 -6.31 0.93
C MET A 173 7.92 -7.30 -0.25
N PRO A 174 6.89 -8.16 -0.47
CA PRO A 174 6.82 -9.06 -1.62
C PRO A 174 6.34 -8.38 -2.92
N PHE A 175 6.14 -7.07 -2.86
CA PHE A 175 5.77 -6.19 -3.96
C PHE A 175 6.39 -4.81 -3.68
N PHE A 176 6.37 -3.92 -4.67
CA PHE A 176 6.75 -2.53 -4.50
C PHE A 176 5.75 -1.61 -5.21
N GLN A 177 5.68 -0.36 -4.76
CA GLN A 177 4.78 0.62 -5.35
C GLN A 177 5.50 1.43 -6.41
N GLU A 178 4.90 1.51 -7.59
CA GLU A 178 5.30 2.47 -8.63
C GLU A 178 4.30 3.61 -8.67
N ILE A 179 4.82 4.84 -8.62
CA ILE A 179 4.05 6.06 -8.84
C ILE A 179 4.53 6.65 -10.16
N GLU A 180 3.73 6.53 -11.20
CA GLU A 180 4.09 6.96 -12.54
C GLU A 180 3.71 8.42 -12.80
N TYR A 181 4.61 9.12 -13.49
CA TYR A 181 4.42 10.50 -13.92
C TYR A 181 4.75 10.66 -15.40
N TYR A 182 3.98 11.50 -16.09
CA TYR A 182 4.47 12.12 -17.32
C TYR A 182 5.57 13.12 -17.00
N ALA A 183 6.65 13.09 -17.79
CA ALA A 183 7.80 13.96 -17.61
C ALA A 183 7.43 15.45 -17.67
N GLY A 184 8.00 16.24 -16.74
CA GLY A 184 7.92 17.69 -16.77
C GLY A 184 8.60 18.28 -18.01
N ARG A 185 8.19 19.49 -18.42
CA ARG A 185 8.65 20.13 -19.68
C ARG A 185 10.16 20.13 -19.87
N GLU A 186 10.91 20.42 -18.80
CA GLU A 186 12.38 20.42 -18.78
C GLU A 186 12.97 19.04 -19.14
N TYR A 187 12.30 17.96 -18.76
CA TYR A 187 12.77 16.59 -18.89
C TYR A 187 12.21 15.83 -20.11
N THR A 188 11.16 16.34 -20.77
CA THR A 188 10.53 15.69 -21.96
C THR A 188 11.47 15.43 -23.16
N ARG A 189 12.64 16.07 -23.20
CA ARG A 189 13.69 15.78 -24.21
C ARG A 189 14.52 14.55 -23.85
N HIS A 190 14.54 14.17 -22.58
CA HIS A 190 15.37 13.10 -22.01
C HIS A 190 14.61 11.78 -21.89
N PHE A 191 13.40 11.82 -21.32
CA PHE A 191 12.52 10.67 -21.11
C PHE A 191 11.04 11.10 -21.20
N ASN A 192 10.14 10.14 -21.40
CA ASN A 192 8.70 10.41 -21.52
C ASN A 192 7.98 10.31 -20.18
N GLU A 193 8.36 9.34 -19.36
CA GLU A 193 7.73 8.98 -18.11
C GLU A 193 8.79 8.76 -17.03
N LEU A 194 8.39 8.97 -15.78
CA LEU A 194 9.19 8.75 -14.59
C LEU A 194 8.39 7.87 -13.64
N GLU A 195 8.99 6.79 -13.19
CA GLU A 195 8.50 5.95 -12.10
C GLU A 195 9.22 6.33 -10.81
N LEU A 196 8.44 6.41 -9.75
CA LEU A 196 8.89 6.76 -8.41
C LEU A 196 8.49 5.65 -7.45
N THR A 197 9.48 5.10 -6.76
CA THR A 197 9.30 4.10 -5.71
C THR A 197 9.92 4.55 -4.41
N PHE A 198 9.25 4.26 -3.29
CA PHE A 198 9.76 4.55 -1.95
C PHE A 198 10.03 3.26 -1.17
N ILE A 199 11.16 3.21 -0.46
CA ILE A 199 11.40 2.22 0.59
C ILE A 199 11.53 2.99 1.91
N ALA A 200 10.45 3.05 2.68
CA ALA A 200 10.39 3.81 3.92
C ALA A 200 10.77 2.96 5.14
N GLY A 201 11.56 3.54 6.04
CA GLY A 201 11.93 2.96 7.34
C GLY A 201 11.60 3.90 8.50
N PRO A 202 12.05 3.60 9.74
CA PRO A 202 11.70 4.42 10.91
C PRO A 202 12.38 5.80 11.00
N HIS A 203 13.45 6.04 10.22
CA HIS A 203 14.26 7.26 10.35
C HIS A 203 14.49 8.01 9.03
N ALA A 204 14.35 7.28 7.92
CA ALA A 204 14.61 7.76 6.58
C ALA A 204 13.85 6.89 5.59
N LEU A 205 13.77 7.35 4.36
CA LEU A 205 13.28 6.57 3.23
C LEU A 205 14.31 6.64 2.09
N ASP A 206 14.38 5.57 1.31
CA ASP A 206 15.04 5.61 0.02
C ASP A 206 14.02 5.99 -1.06
N VAL A 207 14.43 6.92 -1.92
CA VAL A 207 13.72 7.31 -3.14
C VAL A 207 14.43 6.65 -4.31
N ILE A 208 13.66 5.92 -5.11
CA ILE A 208 14.11 5.25 -6.31
C ILE A 208 13.39 5.88 -7.49
N LEU A 209 14.16 6.21 -8.53
CA LEU A 209 13.67 6.82 -9.75
C LEU A 209 14.09 5.96 -10.94
N GLU A 210 13.12 5.66 -11.78
CA GLU A 210 13.30 4.94 -13.05
C GLU A 210 12.62 5.73 -14.17
N ALA A 211 13.16 5.68 -15.39
CA ALA A 211 12.61 6.46 -16.49
C ALA A 211 12.84 5.80 -17.85
N ASP A 212 11.75 5.81 -18.63
CA ASP A 212 11.67 5.29 -19.98
C ASP A 212 12.32 6.20 -21.02
N LYS A 213 13.15 5.60 -21.89
CA LYS A 213 13.75 6.33 -23.01
C LYS A 213 12.73 6.69 -24.08
N ARG A 214 12.97 7.83 -24.74
CA ARG A 214 12.19 8.24 -25.91
C ARG A 214 12.59 7.43 -27.16
N GLY A 215 11.71 6.52 -27.60
CA GLY A 215 11.70 5.92 -28.94
C GLY A 215 12.39 4.55 -29.05
N GLY A 216 11.58 3.48 -29.07
CA GLY A 216 11.99 2.17 -29.58
C GLY A 216 11.25 0.99 -28.96
N PHE A 217 10.28 0.43 -29.71
CA PHE A 217 9.87 -0.97 -29.54
C PHE A 217 11.12 -1.86 -29.72
N MET A 218 11.42 -2.72 -28.74
CA MET A 218 12.60 -3.61 -28.63
C MET A 218 13.86 -3.00 -27.98
N SER A 219 13.95 -3.01 -26.65
CA SER A 219 15.18 -3.39 -25.92
C SER A 219 14.94 -3.49 -24.40
N SER A 220 15.06 -4.69 -23.86
CA SER A 220 15.00 -5.02 -22.42
C SER A 220 16.27 -4.60 -21.64
N SER A 221 16.81 -3.39 -21.82
CA SER A 221 18.14 -3.07 -21.24
C SER A 221 18.51 -1.59 -21.08
N HIS A 222 17.57 -0.65 -20.90
CA HIS A 222 17.96 0.77 -20.97
C HIS A 222 17.22 1.76 -20.07
N ASP A 223 16.67 1.31 -18.94
CA ASP A 223 16.05 2.22 -17.98
C ASP A 223 17.14 2.98 -17.23
N THR A 224 16.93 4.30 -17.08
CA THR A 224 17.89 5.11 -16.34
C THR A 224 17.48 5.12 -14.88
N TYR A 225 18.36 4.59 -14.03
CA TYR A 225 18.11 4.40 -12.61
C TYR A 225 18.84 5.45 -11.75
N ASN A 226 18.17 5.96 -10.72
CA ASN A 226 18.78 6.71 -9.62
C ASN A 226 18.17 6.32 -8.27
N ARG A 227 18.99 6.29 -7.21
CA ARG A 227 18.54 6.07 -5.83
C ARG A 227 19.24 7.03 -4.90
N PHE A 228 18.48 7.65 -3.99
CA PHE A 228 19.00 8.50 -2.93
C PHE A 228 18.18 8.37 -1.66
N THR A 229 18.78 8.66 -0.51
CA THR A 229 18.11 8.58 0.80
C THR A 229 17.66 9.98 1.24
N VAL A 230 16.45 10.05 1.80
CA VAL A 230 15.89 11.24 2.46
C VAL A 230 15.65 10.91 3.93
N ARG A 231 16.27 11.68 4.83
CA ARG A 231 16.00 11.56 6.27
C ARG A 231 14.77 12.37 6.65
N TYR A 232 14.03 11.94 7.66
CA TYR A 232 12.81 12.63 8.07
C TYR A 232 13.03 14.02 8.69
N ASN A 233 14.26 14.33 9.06
CA ASN A 233 14.67 15.65 9.54
C ASN A 233 15.35 16.52 8.47
N ASP A 234 15.46 16.05 7.23
CA ASP A 234 16.01 16.86 6.14
C ASP A 234 15.07 18.03 5.84
N HIS A 235 15.65 19.20 5.58
CA HIS A 235 14.86 20.37 5.19
C HIS A 235 14.22 20.13 3.81
N PRO A 236 12.97 20.56 3.55
CA PRO A 236 12.30 20.33 2.27
C PRO A 236 13.11 20.76 1.03
N GLY A 237 13.84 21.88 1.13
CA GLY A 237 14.74 22.34 0.07
C GLY A 237 15.93 21.41 -0.23
N GLN A 238 16.41 20.65 0.76
CA GLN A 238 17.44 19.63 0.55
C GLN A 238 16.86 18.40 -0.16
N VAL A 239 15.63 18.01 0.17
CA VAL A 239 14.89 16.95 -0.52
C VAL A 239 14.71 17.29 -1.99
N GLU A 240 14.26 18.52 -2.30
CA GLU A 240 14.13 19.00 -3.67
C GLU A 240 15.48 19.00 -4.41
N GLN A 241 16.56 19.43 -3.75
CA GLN A 241 17.90 19.42 -4.34
C GLN A 241 18.38 18.00 -4.70
N SER A 242 18.18 17.03 -3.81
CA SER A 242 18.52 15.62 -4.05
C SER A 242 17.72 15.04 -5.21
N LEU A 243 16.41 15.33 -5.26
CA LEU A 243 15.54 14.93 -6.37
C LEU A 243 16.02 15.52 -7.70
N ARG A 244 16.30 16.83 -7.74
CA ARG A 244 16.82 17.50 -8.95
C ARG A 244 18.15 16.91 -9.39
N ALA A 245 19.06 16.64 -8.47
CA ALA A 245 20.35 16.02 -8.77
C ALA A 245 20.17 14.61 -9.35
N GLY A 246 19.26 13.81 -8.79
CA GLY A 246 18.90 12.49 -9.32
C GLY A 246 18.36 12.55 -10.75
N LEU A 247 17.36 13.41 -10.99
CA LEU A 247 16.77 13.62 -12.31
C LEU A 247 17.81 14.15 -13.34
N GLN A 248 18.69 15.05 -12.92
CA GLN A 248 19.78 15.56 -13.77
C GLN A 248 20.80 14.48 -14.11
N ALA A 249 21.20 13.65 -13.13
CA ALA A 249 22.10 12.52 -13.38
C ALA A 249 21.49 11.53 -14.38
N MET A 250 20.17 11.28 -14.28
CA MET A 250 19.44 10.46 -15.24
C MET A 250 19.44 11.11 -16.64
N ALA A 251 19.21 12.41 -16.72
CA ALA A 251 19.26 13.16 -17.99
C ALA A 251 20.66 13.23 -18.61
N GLN A 252 21.73 13.27 -17.80
CA GLN A 252 23.14 13.45 -18.20
C GLN A 252 23.86 12.17 -18.55
N LYS A 253 23.43 10.98 -18.05
CA LYS A 253 23.90 9.66 -18.55
C LYS A 253 23.72 9.49 -20.08
N ARG A 254 23.13 10.49 -20.74
CA ARG A 254 22.89 10.65 -22.17
C ARG A 254 23.85 11.60 -22.91
N GLY A 255 24.97 12.02 -22.32
CA GLY A 255 26.03 12.76 -23.02
C GLY A 255 27.25 11.87 -23.31
N TRP A 256 27.34 11.25 -24.48
CA TRP A 256 28.65 10.96 -25.08
C TRP A 256 29.10 12.23 -25.81
N PHE A 257 30.41 12.51 -25.73
CA PHE A 257 31.10 13.41 -26.66
C PHE A 257 30.80 13.08 -28.12
#